data_AF-A0A8C5S4S9-F1
#
_entry.id   AF-A0A8C5S4S9-F1
#
_cell.length_a   1.000
_cell.length_b   1.000
_cell.length_c   1.000
_cell.angle_alpha   90.00
_cell.angle_beta   90.00
_cell.angle_gamma   90.00
#
_symmetry.space_group_name_H-M   'P 1'
#
loop_
_entity.id
_entity.type
_entity.pdbx_description
1 polymer ?
#
loop_
_entity_poly.entity_id
_entity_poly.type
_entity_poly.pdbx_seq_one_letter_code
_entity_poly.pdbx_strand_id
1 'polypeptide(L)'
;MTVFFSVSSDNEIVSSLPLQMSLYFNLWFFPFWWASSIAMLQLKYSVLPDYYKFILVTSIILTSLIEVIRLYLGYMGNLQEKVPELAGFWLLSLLLQVPLILFLLLNEGLRIQPLERAVNIIFVVFLVFQVITAFLALKRMVNQLATHFHLHEFDHLDAHLPSDNLACQARRLETAGIMGQQVEELHSTSSVWKSAVRA
;
A
#
# COMPACT_ATOMS: atom_id res chain seq x y z
N MET A 1 -23.16 36.43 6.13
CA MET A 1 -21.99 36.16 5.29
C MET A 1 -21.11 35.16 6.05
N THR A 2 -21.59 33.94 6.14
CA THR A 2 -20.92 32.80 6.80
C THR A 2 -20.02 32.16 5.75
N VAL A 3 -18.74 32.52 5.77
CA VAL A 3 -17.73 31.83 4.96
C VAL A 3 -17.53 30.47 5.60
N PHE A 4 -18.16 29.48 4.98
CA PHE A 4 -17.90 28.06 5.15
C PHE A 4 -16.39 27.86 4.90
N PHE A 5 -15.62 27.74 5.97
CA PHE A 5 -14.25 27.22 5.87
C PHE A 5 -14.40 25.74 5.56
N SER A 6 -14.65 25.42 4.29
CA SER A 6 -14.47 24.09 3.76
C SER A 6 -12.98 23.80 3.94
N VAL A 7 -12.67 23.05 5.00
CA VAL A 7 -11.45 22.26 5.09
C VAL A 7 -11.56 21.27 3.93
N SER A 8 -11.10 21.72 2.78
CA SER A 8 -10.80 20.89 1.63
C SER A 8 -9.58 20.07 2.07
N SER A 9 -9.85 18.82 2.43
CA SER A 9 -8.88 17.75 2.62
C SER A 9 -8.24 17.36 1.28
N ASP A 10 -7.80 18.34 0.49
CA ASP A 10 -7.20 18.09 -0.82
C ASP A 10 -5.68 18.15 -0.65
N ASN A 11 -5.06 16.96 -0.74
CA ASN A 11 -3.62 16.63 -0.78
C ASN A 11 -2.97 16.07 0.51
N GLU A 12 -3.73 15.45 1.41
CA GLU A 12 -3.17 14.91 2.66
C GLU A 12 -2.68 13.46 2.50
N ILE A 13 -1.40 13.33 2.16
CA ILE A 13 -0.48 12.20 2.47
C ILE A 13 -0.89 10.84 1.91
N VAL A 14 -0.33 10.48 0.74
CA VAL A 14 -0.39 9.09 0.26
C VAL A 14 0.98 8.42 0.08
N SER A 15 2.02 9.05 0.59
CA SER A 15 3.33 8.43 0.76
C SER A 15 3.65 8.23 2.23
N SER A 16 4.07 7.02 2.61
CA SER A 16 4.49 6.73 3.98
C SER A 16 5.82 7.45 4.29
N LEU A 17 5.71 8.57 5.03
CA LEU A 17 6.83 9.41 5.47
C LEU A 17 7.96 8.60 6.18
N PRO A 18 7.65 7.62 7.05
CA PRO A 18 8.68 6.80 7.70
C PRO A 18 9.50 5.94 6.73
N LEU A 19 8.86 5.41 5.67
CA LEU A 19 9.54 4.58 4.67
C LEU A 19 10.51 5.42 3.85
N GLN A 20 10.08 6.62 3.41
CA GLN A 20 10.93 7.57 2.70
C GLN A 20 12.16 7.98 3.51
N MET A 21 11.98 8.32 4.78
CA MET A 21 13.10 8.68 5.66
C MET A 21 14.07 7.51 5.84
N SER A 22 13.57 6.29 6.01
CA SER A 22 14.41 5.10 6.13
C SER A 22 15.19 4.78 4.85
N LEU A 23 14.56 4.91 3.68
CA LEU A 23 15.23 4.71 2.38
C LEU A 23 16.33 5.75 2.17
N TYR A 24 16.10 7.01 2.56
CA TYR A 24 17.09 8.07 2.46
C TYR A 24 18.34 7.77 3.30
N PHE A 25 18.16 7.35 4.56
CA PHE A 25 19.29 6.95 5.40
C PHE A 25 20.02 5.73 4.83
N ASN A 26 19.30 4.77 4.26
CA ASN A 26 19.90 3.58 3.68
C ASN A 26 20.73 3.91 2.42
N LEU A 27 20.26 4.83 1.57
CA LEU A 27 21.00 5.30 0.40
C LEU A 27 22.37 5.90 0.77
N TRP A 28 22.46 6.66 1.86
CA TRP A 28 23.72 7.21 2.36
C TRP A 28 24.59 6.17 3.07
N PHE A 29 23.96 5.20 3.75
CA PHE A 29 24.68 4.10 4.40
C PHE A 29 25.28 3.11 3.40
N PHE A 30 24.66 2.93 2.23
CA PHE A 30 25.09 1.99 1.20
C PHE A 30 26.54 2.16 0.74
N PRO A 31 27.03 3.34 0.33
CA PRO A 31 28.43 3.52 -0.07
C PRO A 31 29.41 3.25 1.09
N PHE A 32 28.99 3.54 2.33
CA PHE A 32 29.79 3.23 3.52
C PHE A 32 29.87 1.71 3.77
N TRP A 33 28.73 1.01 3.69
CA TRP A 33 28.68 -0.45 3.76
C TRP A 33 29.57 -1.07 2.69
N TRP A 34 29.47 -0.60 1.44
CA TRP A 34 30.26 -1.11 0.31
C TRP A 34 31.77 -0.89 0.49
N ALA A 35 32.17 0.32 0.89
CA ALA A 35 33.57 0.64 1.17
C ALA A 35 34.13 -0.22 2.31
N SER A 36 33.35 -0.42 3.38
CA SER A 36 33.74 -1.31 4.48
C SER A 36 33.89 -2.76 4.01
N SER A 37 32.97 -3.27 3.19
CA SER A 37 33.04 -4.63 2.63
C SER A 37 34.30 -4.82 1.76
N ILE A 38 34.70 -3.82 0.98
CA ILE A 38 35.94 -3.87 0.20
C ILE A 38 37.18 -3.83 1.09
N ALA A 39 37.23 -2.92 2.07
CA ALA A 39 38.37 -2.83 2.99
C ALA A 39 38.60 -4.16 3.71
N MET A 40 37.52 -4.81 4.12
CA MET A 40 37.56 -6.09 4.83
C MET A 40 37.97 -7.25 3.93
N LEU A 41 37.51 -7.24 2.68
CA LEU A 41 37.96 -8.17 1.65
C LEU A 41 39.48 -8.05 1.42
N GLN A 42 40.02 -6.83 1.35
CA GLN A 42 41.46 -6.59 1.16
C GLN A 42 42.29 -7.14 2.33
N LEU A 43 41.86 -6.91 3.58
CA LEU A 43 42.54 -7.42 4.77
C LEU A 43 42.61 -8.95 4.80
N LYS A 44 41.61 -9.62 4.23
CA LYS A 44 41.49 -11.08 4.21
C LYS A 44 42.03 -11.73 2.94
N TYR A 45 42.34 -10.93 1.91
CA TYR A 45 42.63 -11.40 0.57
C TYR A 45 43.84 -12.36 0.50
N SER A 46 44.83 -12.17 1.37
CA SER A 46 46.03 -13.01 1.42
C SER A 46 45.86 -14.31 2.20
N VAL A 47 44.83 -14.42 3.04
CA VAL A 47 44.65 -15.54 4.00
C VAL A 47 43.54 -16.50 3.56
N LEU A 48 42.57 -16.03 2.77
CA LEU A 48 41.45 -16.84 2.32
C LEU A 48 41.78 -17.72 1.10
N PRO A 49 41.22 -18.94 1.01
CA PRO A 49 41.23 -19.74 -0.21
C PRO A 49 40.51 -19.04 -1.38
N ASP A 50 40.95 -19.29 -2.62
CA ASP A 50 40.46 -18.57 -3.81
C ASP A 50 38.96 -18.74 -4.08
N TYR A 51 38.38 -19.91 -3.77
CA TYR A 51 36.94 -20.13 -3.95
C TYR A 51 36.09 -19.23 -3.05
N TYR A 52 36.52 -18.97 -1.80
CA TYR A 52 35.82 -18.04 -0.91
C TYR A 52 35.96 -16.59 -1.38
N LYS A 53 37.08 -16.21 -2.00
CA LYS A 53 37.25 -14.87 -2.59
C LYS A 53 36.21 -14.63 -3.69
N PHE A 54 36.05 -15.62 -4.58
CA PHE A 54 35.08 -15.52 -5.67
C PHE A 54 33.64 -15.39 -5.14
N ILE A 55 33.28 -16.21 -4.14
CA ILE A 55 31.98 -16.16 -3.48
C ILE A 55 31.76 -14.79 -2.84
N LEU A 56 32.73 -14.25 -2.08
CA LEU A 56 32.61 -12.93 -1.44
C LEU A 56 32.43 -11.80 -2.45
N VAL A 57 33.27 -11.75 -3.49
CA VAL A 57 33.18 -10.72 -4.54
C VAL A 57 31.82 -10.77 -5.23
N THR A 58 31.37 -11.98 -5.58
CA THR A 58 30.07 -12.19 -6.23
C THR A 58 28.94 -11.75 -5.31
N SER A 59 28.99 -12.10 -4.02
CA SER A 59 27.97 -11.68 -3.05
C SER A 59 27.96 -10.16 -2.85
N ILE A 60 29.10 -9.48 -2.77
CA ILE A 60 29.16 -8.01 -2.65
C ILE A 60 28.50 -7.35 -3.86
N ILE A 61 28.79 -7.82 -5.08
CA ILE A 61 28.18 -7.31 -6.32
C ILE A 61 26.67 -7.58 -6.32
N LEU A 62 26.26 -8.81 -5.99
CA LEU A 62 24.86 -9.22 -6.00
C LEU A 62 24.04 -8.43 -4.96
N THR A 63 24.53 -8.32 -3.73
CA THR A 63 23.91 -7.48 -2.69
C THR A 63 23.82 -6.02 -3.13
N SER A 64 24.85 -5.50 -3.80
CA SER A 64 24.84 -4.11 -4.31
C SER A 64 23.76 -3.89 -5.37
N LEU A 65 23.63 -4.81 -6.33
CA LEU A 65 22.61 -4.71 -7.38
C LEU A 65 21.19 -4.84 -6.80
N ILE A 66 20.97 -5.82 -5.92
CA ILE A 66 19.66 -6.02 -5.27
C ILE A 66 19.32 -4.80 -4.41
N GLU A 67 20.29 -4.22 -3.69
CA GLU A 67 20.08 -3.01 -2.91
C GLU A 67 19.60 -1.84 -3.76
N VAL A 68 20.27 -1.57 -4.88
CA VAL A 68 19.91 -0.46 -5.78
C VAL A 68 18.51 -0.65 -6.35
N ILE A 69 18.19 -1.85 -6.84
CA ILE A 69 16.86 -2.18 -7.38
C ILE A 69 15.81 -2.04 -6.27
N ARG A 70 16.12 -2.51 -5.06
CA ARG A 70 15.23 -2.41 -3.92
C ARG A 70 14.97 -0.93 -3.56
N LEU A 71 16.00 -0.11 -3.40
CA LEU A 71 15.84 1.31 -3.08
C LEU A 71 15.00 2.04 -4.15
N TYR A 72 15.20 1.71 -5.43
CA TYR A 72 14.41 2.26 -6.52
C TYR A 72 12.92 1.88 -6.42
N LEU A 73 12.61 0.60 -6.20
CA LEU A 73 11.23 0.13 -6.06
C LEU A 73 10.55 0.68 -4.80
N GLY A 74 11.29 0.81 -3.70
CA GLY A 74 10.77 1.43 -2.47
C GLY A 74 10.44 2.91 -2.65
N TYR A 75 11.29 3.64 -3.37
CA TYR A 75 11.04 5.04 -3.71
C TYR A 75 9.85 5.18 -4.65
N MET A 76 9.84 4.43 -5.76
CA MET A 76 8.79 4.51 -6.78
C MET A 76 7.44 4.02 -6.25
N GLY A 77 7.41 2.89 -5.53
CA GLY A 77 6.19 2.32 -4.97
C GLY A 77 5.54 3.20 -3.89
N ASN A 78 6.35 3.95 -3.13
CA ASN A 78 5.81 4.88 -2.13
C ASN A 78 5.31 6.19 -2.73
N LEU A 79 5.86 6.63 -3.87
CA LEU A 79 5.46 7.88 -4.55
C LEU A 79 4.30 7.69 -5.51
N GLN A 80 4.20 6.52 -6.15
CA GLN A 80 3.17 6.23 -7.14
C GLN A 80 1.99 5.42 -6.58
N GLU A 81 2.03 5.06 -5.28
CA GLU A 81 1.06 4.18 -4.60
C GLU A 81 0.82 2.84 -5.29
N LYS A 82 1.77 2.41 -6.13
CA LYS A 82 1.57 1.21 -6.90
C LYS A 82 1.90 -0.02 -6.05
N VAL A 83 0.84 -0.79 -5.79
CA VAL A 83 0.88 -2.08 -5.09
C VAL A 83 1.93 -3.04 -5.64
N PRO A 84 2.10 -3.22 -6.98
CA PRO A 84 3.07 -4.18 -7.50
C PRO A 84 4.53 -3.80 -7.18
N GLU A 85 4.88 -2.51 -7.23
CA GLU A 85 6.23 -2.01 -7.00
C GLU A 85 6.62 -2.14 -5.52
N LEU A 86 5.68 -1.80 -4.62
CA LEU A 86 5.89 -1.96 -3.18
C LEU A 86 5.92 -3.45 -2.76
N ALA A 87 5.11 -4.29 -3.39
CA ALA A 87 5.19 -5.74 -3.21
C ALA A 87 6.54 -6.28 -3.69
N GLY A 88 7.06 -5.77 -4.81
CA GLY A 88 8.40 -6.07 -5.31
C GLY A 88 9.49 -5.69 -4.31
N PHE A 89 9.43 -4.50 -3.71
CA PHE A 89 10.33 -4.09 -2.62
C PHE A 89 10.30 -5.07 -1.44
N TRP A 90 9.09 -5.42 -0.98
CA TRP A 90 8.90 -6.31 0.16
C TRP A 90 9.40 -7.73 -0.14
N LEU A 91 9.09 -8.25 -1.33
CA LEU A 91 9.53 -9.56 -1.79
C LEU A 91 11.06 -9.62 -1.96
N LEU A 92 11.68 -8.62 -2.61
CA LEU A 92 13.13 -8.56 -2.76
C LEU A 92 13.85 -8.50 -1.41
N SER A 93 13.29 -7.77 -0.44
CA SER A 93 13.82 -7.69 0.93
C SER A 93 13.84 -9.06 1.60
N LEU A 94 12.72 -9.77 1.59
CA LEU A 94 12.60 -11.05 2.31
C LEU A 94 13.25 -12.21 1.55
N LEU A 95 13.07 -12.27 0.24
CA LEU A 95 13.47 -13.43 -0.56
C LEU A 95 14.93 -13.38 -0.99
N LEU A 96 15.44 -12.22 -1.39
CA LEU A 96 16.81 -12.11 -1.87
C LEU A 96 17.73 -11.53 -0.80
N GLN A 97 17.33 -10.43 -0.15
CA GLN A 97 18.24 -9.71 0.73
C GLN A 97 18.51 -10.47 2.05
N VAL A 98 17.48 -11.00 2.71
CA VAL A 98 17.67 -11.74 3.98
C VAL A 98 18.55 -12.98 3.81
N PRO A 99 18.33 -13.88 2.82
CA PRO A 99 19.20 -15.04 2.64
C PRO A 99 20.63 -14.67 2.27
N LEU A 100 20.85 -13.62 1.46
CA LEU A 100 22.20 -13.14 1.13
C LEU A 100 22.93 -12.61 2.37
N ILE A 101 22.28 -11.77 3.19
CA ILE A 101 22.89 -11.25 4.41
C ILE A 101 23.16 -12.39 5.39
N LEU A 102 22.20 -13.32 5.54
CA LEU A 102 22.35 -14.48 6.42
C LEU A 102 23.51 -15.37 5.97
N PHE A 103 23.67 -15.57 4.66
CA PHE A 103 24.81 -16.28 4.09
C PHE A 103 26.14 -15.59 4.44
N LEU A 104 26.20 -14.25 4.36
CA LEU A 104 27.38 -13.49 4.81
C LEU A 104 27.62 -13.58 6.33
N LEU A 105 26.56 -13.67 7.13
CA LEU A 105 26.63 -13.65 8.60
C LEU A 105 26.86 -15.02 9.26
N LEU A 106 26.39 -16.11 8.65
CA LEU A 106 26.45 -17.46 9.23
C LEU A 106 27.61 -18.30 8.68
N ASN A 107 28.25 -17.88 7.59
CA ASN A 107 29.40 -18.61 7.07
C ASN A 107 30.64 -18.38 7.92
N GLU A 108 30.87 -19.25 8.91
CA GLU A 108 32.09 -19.30 9.71
C GLU A 108 33.36 -19.48 8.85
N GLY A 109 33.23 -20.11 7.68
CA GLY A 109 34.32 -20.27 6.70
C GLY A 109 34.90 -18.95 6.17
N LEU A 110 34.16 -17.84 6.28
CA LEU A 110 34.61 -16.51 5.84
C LEU A 110 35.44 -15.74 6.87
N ARG A 111 35.70 -16.36 8.04
CA ARG A 111 36.36 -15.73 9.21
C ARG A 111 35.81 -14.33 9.48
N ILE A 112 34.50 -14.27 9.71
CA ILE A 112 33.75 -13.02 9.82
C ILE A 112 34.41 -12.11 10.86
N GLN A 113 34.83 -10.92 10.42
CA GLN A 113 35.50 -9.99 11.32
C GLN A 113 34.44 -9.16 12.07
N PRO A 114 34.78 -8.64 13.26
CA PRO A 114 33.82 -7.88 14.08
C PRO A 114 33.24 -6.67 13.34
N LEU A 115 34.02 -6.01 12.48
CA LEU A 115 33.56 -4.86 11.69
C LEU A 115 32.51 -5.26 10.62
N GLU A 116 32.74 -6.35 9.88
CA GLU A 116 31.75 -6.90 8.93
C GLU A 116 30.46 -7.24 9.66
N ARG A 117 30.56 -7.87 10.84
CA ARG A 117 29.40 -8.25 11.63
C ARG A 117 28.62 -7.03 12.12
N ALA A 118 29.30 -6.00 12.63
CA ALA A 118 28.65 -4.77 13.08
C ALA A 118 27.91 -4.06 11.93
N VAL A 119 28.58 -3.90 10.79
CA VAL A 119 28.01 -3.23 9.61
C VAL A 119 26.81 -4.00 9.06
N ASN A 120 26.89 -5.33 8.98
CA ASN A 120 25.76 -6.15 8.54
C ASN A 120 24.61 -6.16 9.55
N ILE A 121 24.87 -6.13 10.86
CA ILE A 121 23.81 -6.02 11.87
C ILE A 121 23.05 -4.70 11.72
N ILE A 122 23.77 -3.57 11.56
CA ILE A 122 23.14 -2.27 11.33
C ILE A 122 22.25 -2.32 10.09
N PHE A 123 22.75 -2.92 9.02
CA PHE A 123 22.00 -3.10 7.78
C PHE A 123 20.73 -3.95 7.96
N VAL A 124 20.80 -5.05 8.72
CA VAL A 124 19.63 -5.89 9.08
C VAL A 124 18.61 -5.07 9.88
N VAL A 125 19.04 -4.26 10.83
CA VAL A 125 18.12 -3.40 11.62
C VAL A 125 17.36 -2.43 10.71
N PHE A 126 18.06 -1.76 9.79
CA PHE A 126 17.41 -0.91 8.79
C PHE A 126 16.44 -1.70 7.91
N LEU A 127 16.83 -2.90 7.48
CA LEU A 127 16.00 -3.77 6.63
C LEU A 127 14.73 -4.21 7.36
N VAL A 128 14.82 -4.60 8.63
CA VAL A 128 13.65 -4.99 9.44
C VAL A 128 12.68 -3.82 9.57
N PHE A 129 13.19 -2.61 9.85
CA PHE A 129 12.34 -1.41 9.90
C PHE A 129 11.64 -1.14 8.57
N GLN A 130 12.37 -1.26 7.46
CA GLN A 130 11.82 -1.11 6.11
C GLN A 130 10.76 -2.17 5.79
N VAL A 131 10.97 -3.43 6.17
CA VAL A 131 9.99 -4.51 5.97
C VAL A 131 8.71 -4.25 6.75
N ILE A 132 8.81 -3.79 8.00
CA ILE A 132 7.63 -3.45 8.83
C ILE A 132 6.85 -2.30 8.19
N THR A 133 7.53 -1.20 7.87
CA THR A 133 6.88 -0.02 7.26
C THR A 133 6.30 -0.32 5.88
N ALA A 134 7.01 -1.07 5.04
CA ALA A 134 6.53 -1.51 3.73
C ALA A 134 5.34 -2.47 3.85
N PHE A 135 5.33 -3.38 4.83
CA PHE A 135 4.18 -4.26 5.09
C PHE A 135 2.94 -3.47 5.47
N LEU A 136 3.08 -2.46 6.34
CA LEU A 136 1.97 -1.57 6.72
C LEU A 136 1.44 -0.79 5.51
N ALA A 137 2.33 -0.27 4.66
CA ALA A 137 1.95 0.42 3.43
C ALA A 137 1.24 -0.53 2.46
N LEU A 138 1.74 -1.76 2.28
CA LEU A 138 1.12 -2.78 1.43
C LEU A 138 -0.29 -3.16 1.92
N LYS A 139 -0.48 -3.34 3.23
CA LYS A 139 -1.78 -3.65 3.82
C LYS A 139 -2.80 -2.54 3.58
N ARG A 140 -2.38 -1.27 3.67
CA ARG A 140 -3.24 -0.10 3.39
C ARG A 140 -3.65 -0.07 1.92
N MET A 141 -2.70 -0.29 1.02
CA MET A 141 -2.95 -0.29 -0.42
C MET A 141 -3.86 -1.43 -0.88
N VAL A 142 -3.69 -2.65 -0.35
CA VAL A 142 -4.60 -3.78 -0.64
C VAL A 142 -6.03 -3.48 -0.17
N ASN A 143 -6.18 -2.79 0.97
CA ASN A 143 -7.49 -2.39 1.47
C ASN A 143 -8.15 -1.29 0.60
N GLN A 144 -7.36 -0.35 0.09
CA GLN A 144 -7.83 0.64 -0.89
C GLN A 144 -8.28 -0.04 -2.19
N LEU A 145 -7.51 -1.04 -2.65
CA LEU A 145 -7.84 -1.80 -3.85
C LEU A 145 -9.18 -2.55 -3.68
N ALA A 146 -9.43 -3.18 -2.52
CA ALA A 146 -10.70 -3.84 -2.23
C ALA A 146 -11.89 -2.87 -2.22
N THR A 147 -11.68 -1.64 -1.74
CA THR A 147 -12.73 -0.61 -1.70
C THR A 147 -13.04 -0.11 -3.12
N HIS A 148 -12.01 0.09 -3.95
CA HIS A 148 -12.19 0.51 -5.34
C HIS A 148 -12.92 -0.55 -6.18
N PHE A 149 -12.67 -1.84 -5.96
CA PHE A 149 -13.41 -2.90 -6.63
C PHE A 149 -14.89 -2.93 -6.25
N HIS A 150 -15.22 -2.83 -4.95
CA HIS A 150 -16.61 -2.76 -4.53
C HIS A 150 -17.32 -1.52 -5.10
N LEU A 151 -16.69 -0.34 -5.07
CA LEU A 151 -17.28 0.88 -5.64
C LEU A 151 -17.51 0.77 -7.15
N HIS A 152 -16.59 0.17 -7.90
CA HIS A 152 -16.75 -0.05 -9.34
C HIS A 152 -17.88 -1.05 -9.65
N GLU A 153 -18.09 -2.05 -8.79
CA GLU A 153 -19.23 -2.96 -8.91
C GLU A 153 -20.56 -2.23 -8.68
N PHE A 154 -20.64 -1.34 -7.68
CA PHE A 154 -21.81 -0.50 -7.45
C PHE A 154 -22.07 0.49 -8.60
N ASP A 155 -21.05 1.18 -9.09
CA ASP A 155 -21.19 2.15 -10.19
C ASP A 155 -21.64 1.45 -11.49
N HIS A 156 -21.17 0.23 -11.75
CA HIS A 156 -21.62 -0.59 -12.88
C HIS A 156 -23.08 -1.08 -12.70
N LEU A 157 -23.49 -1.40 -11.47
CA LEU A 157 -24.89 -1.75 -11.17
C LEU A 157 -25.82 -0.54 -11.34
N ASP A 158 -25.40 0.64 -10.92
CA ASP A 158 -26.13 1.90 -11.12
C ASP A 158 -26.18 2.31 -12.59
N ALA A 159 -25.10 2.10 -13.36
CA ALA A 159 -25.05 2.36 -14.80
C ALA A 159 -25.92 1.39 -15.61
N HIS A 160 -26.18 0.18 -15.10
CA HIS A 160 -27.09 -0.80 -15.72
C HIS A 160 -28.52 -0.76 -15.22
N LEU A 161 -28.83 0.00 -14.15
CA LEU A 161 -30.22 0.34 -13.85
C LEU A 161 -30.73 1.25 -14.97
N PRO A 162 -31.65 0.79 -15.84
CA PRO A 162 -32.21 1.64 -16.87
C PRO A 162 -32.89 2.81 -16.16
N SER A 163 -32.61 4.04 -16.59
CA SER A 163 -33.33 5.25 -16.14
C SER A 163 -34.86 5.07 -16.17
N ASP A 164 -35.35 4.14 -16.99
CA ASP A 164 -36.76 3.75 -17.08
C ASP A 164 -37.29 3.11 -15.79
N ASN A 165 -36.49 2.34 -15.05
CA ASN A 165 -36.92 1.71 -13.80
C ASN A 165 -37.10 2.75 -12.69
N LEU A 166 -36.19 3.73 -12.58
CA LEU A 166 -36.30 4.79 -11.58
C LEU A 166 -37.44 5.77 -11.92
N ALA A 167 -37.62 6.10 -13.20
CA ALA A 167 -38.77 6.91 -13.66
C ALA A 167 -40.11 6.17 -13.54
N CYS A 168 -40.15 4.87 -13.78
CA CYS A 168 -41.34 4.02 -13.59
C CYS A 168 -41.67 3.86 -12.11
N GLN A 169 -40.66 3.70 -11.25
CA GLN A 169 -40.84 3.55 -9.80
C GLN A 169 -41.26 4.87 -9.14
N ALA A 170 -40.69 5.99 -9.57
CA ALA A 170 -41.13 7.33 -9.16
C ALA A 170 -42.59 7.59 -9.58
N ARG A 171 -42.97 7.26 -10.84
CA ARG A 171 -44.37 7.34 -11.28
C ARG A 171 -45.31 6.41 -10.53
N ARG A 172 -44.86 5.22 -10.13
CA ARG A 172 -45.65 4.28 -9.33
C ARG A 172 -45.90 4.79 -7.90
N LEU A 173 -44.95 5.51 -7.31
CA LEU A 173 -45.12 6.15 -6.00
C LEU A 173 -46.03 7.38 -6.09
N GLU A 174 -45.93 8.18 -7.15
CA GLU A 174 -46.84 9.31 -7.40
C GLU A 174 -48.29 8.83 -7.63
N THR A 175 -48.49 7.80 -8.45
CA THR A 175 -49.84 7.23 -8.68
C THR A 175 -50.42 6.56 -7.43
N ALA A 176 -49.59 5.96 -6.57
CA ALA A 176 -50.03 5.46 -5.27
C ALA A 176 -50.43 6.60 -4.31
N GLY A 177 -49.69 7.72 -4.32
CA GLY A 177 -50.02 8.91 -3.54
C GLY A 177 -51.33 9.57 -3.99
N ILE A 178 -51.51 9.73 -5.30
CA ILE A 178 -52.75 10.28 -5.89
C ILE A 178 -53.95 9.40 -5.57
N MET A 179 -53.79 8.07 -5.65
CA MET A 179 -54.88 7.14 -5.34
C MET A 179 -55.25 7.16 -3.85
N GLY A 180 -54.27 7.35 -2.95
CA GLY A 180 -54.53 7.57 -1.52
C GLY A 180 -55.35 8.83 -1.26
N GLN A 181 -55.02 9.94 -1.93
CA GLN A 181 -55.69 11.23 -1.77
C GLN A 181 -57.12 11.21 -2.32
N GLN A 182 -57.34 10.50 -3.44
CA GLN A 182 -58.66 10.35 -4.06
C GLN A 182 -59.59 9.42 -3.25
N VAL A 183 -59.03 8.40 -2.59
CA VAL A 183 -59.77 7.53 -1.66
C VAL A 183 -60.21 8.32 -0.41
N GLU A 184 -59.39 9.24 0.09
CA GLU A 184 -59.72 10.08 1.25
C GLU A 184 -60.83 11.10 0.91
N GLU A 185 -60.83 11.65 -0.31
CA GLU A 185 -61.86 12.55 -0.82
C GLU A 185 -63.20 11.84 -1.07
N LEU A 186 -63.17 10.59 -1.56
CA LEU A 186 -64.35 9.74 -1.68
C LEU A 186 -64.94 9.35 -0.31
N HIS A 187 -64.10 9.13 0.69
CA HIS A 187 -64.55 8.84 2.05
C HIS A 187 -65.18 10.07 2.72
N SER A 188 -64.62 11.26 2.47
CA SER A 188 -65.18 12.54 2.91
C SER A 188 -66.55 12.80 2.28
N THR A 189 -66.67 12.69 0.96
CA THR A 189 -67.95 12.92 0.25
C THR A 189 -69.02 11.90 0.63
N SER A 190 -68.66 10.63 0.82
CA SER A 190 -69.59 9.60 1.34
C SER A 190 -70.11 9.95 2.74
N SER A 191 -69.27 10.49 3.61
CA SER A 191 -69.66 10.93 4.96
C SER A 191 -70.61 12.13 4.94
N VAL A 192 -70.43 13.05 3.99
CA VAL A 192 -71.29 14.22 3.78
C VAL A 192 -72.67 13.79 3.28
N TRP A 193 -72.74 12.91 2.28
CA TRP A 193 -74.00 12.35 1.78
C TRP A 193 -74.75 11.56 2.86
N LYS A 194 -74.05 10.77 3.67
CA LYS A 194 -74.64 10.04 4.82
C LYS A 194 -75.15 10.95 5.93
N SER A 195 -74.72 12.20 6.02
CA SER A 195 -75.26 13.19 6.96
C SER A 195 -76.47 13.93 6.37
N ALA A 196 -76.44 14.25 5.07
CA ALA A 196 -77.54 14.94 4.39
C ALA A 196 -78.83 14.11 4.29
N VAL A 197 -78.73 12.78 4.19
CA VAL A 197 -79.90 11.87 4.13
C VAL A 197 -80.53 11.63 5.52
N ARG A 198 -79.92 12.13 6.59
CA ARG A 198 -80.37 11.91 7.98
C ARG A 198 -80.99 13.14 8.65
N ALA A 199 -81.15 14.24 7.92
CA ALA A 199 -81.89 15.44 8.31
C ALA A 199 -83.26 15.46 7.61
#